data_AF-A0A1J4YVL5-F1
#
_entry.id   AF-A0A1J4YVL5-F1
#
_cell.length_a   1.000
_cell.length_b   1.000
_cell.length_c   1.000
_cell.angle_alpha   90.00
_cell.angle_beta   90.00
_cell.angle_gamma   90.00
#
_symmetry.space_group_name_H-M   'P 1'
#
loop_
_entity.id
_entity.type
_entity.pdbx_description
1 polymer ?
#
loop_
_entity_poly.entity_id
_entity_poly.type
_entity_poly.pdbx_seq_one_letter_code
_entity_poly.pdbx_strand_id
1 'polypeptide(L)' 'MDRFKKVMFAVFITAVFAGMIKAAEKKIIIEGSTTVLPIAQMAAEKFMEMNPEASITVRGAVPAWVSLH' A
#
# COMPACT_ATOMS: atom_id res chain seq x y z
N MET A 1 16.48 -24.67 34.46
CA MET A 1 15.35 -24.40 33.52
C MET A 1 15.50 -23.07 32.77
N ASP A 2 16.47 -22.23 33.10
CA ASP A 2 16.48 -20.82 32.70
C ASP A 2 16.93 -20.58 31.26
N ARG A 3 17.78 -21.47 30.72
CA ARG A 3 18.19 -21.42 29.31
C ARG A 3 17.06 -21.85 28.38
N PHE A 4 16.29 -22.87 28.78
CA PHE A 4 15.16 -23.36 27.98
C PHE A 4 14.03 -22.33 27.88
N LYS A 5 13.69 -21.66 29.00
CA LYS A 5 12.72 -20.54 29.00
C LYS A 5 13.19 -19.36 28.15
N LYS A 6 14.49 -19.01 28.18
CA LYS A 6 15.06 -17.95 27.34
C LYS A 6 14.99 -18.29 25.84
N VAL A 7 15.27 -19.54 25.46
CA VAL A 7 15.16 -19.99 24.06
C VAL A 7 13.70 -19.96 23.59
N MET A 8 12.76 -20.44 24.41
CA MET A 8 11.33 -20.38 24.08
C MET A 8 10.84 -18.94 23.93
N PHE A 9 11.30 -18.04 24.80
CA PHE A 9 10.96 -16.62 24.73
C PHE A 9 11.57 -15.93 23.49
N ALA A 10 12.81 -16.27 23.13
CA ALA A 10 13.46 -15.75 21.92
C ALA A 10 12.77 -16.22 20.62
N VAL A 11 12.33 -17.48 20.56
CA VAL A 11 11.56 -18.01 19.44
C VAL A 11 10.21 -17.31 19.32
N PHE A 12 9.54 -17.08 20.45
CA PHE A 12 8.26 -16.38 20.48
C PHE A 12 8.37 -14.93 19.99
N ILE A 13 9.39 -14.19 20.43
CA ILE A 13 9.65 -12.81 19.96
C ILE A 13 9.91 -12.79 18.45
N THR A 14 10.75 -13.69 17.95
CA THR A 14 11.08 -13.77 16.52
C THR A 14 9.85 -14.07 15.67
N ALA A 15 8.98 -14.97 16.12
CA ALA A 15 7.74 -15.31 15.41
C ALA A 15 6.75 -14.13 15.33
N VAL A 16 6.66 -13.32 16.39
CA VAL A 16 5.81 -12.11 16.41
C VAL A 16 6.36 -11.05 15.45
N PHE A 17 7.67 -10.81 15.44
CA PHE A 17 8.30 -9.84 14.53
C PHE A 17 8.19 -10.24 13.06
N ALA A 18 8.27 -11.54 12.74
CA ALA A 18 8.06 -12.03 11.37
C ALA A 18 6.64 -11.74 10.85
N GLY A 19 5.63 -11.75 11.72
CA GLY A 19 4.24 -11.42 11.37
C GLY A 19 3.97 -9.93 11.13
N MET A 20 4.87 -9.04 11.55
CA MET A 20 4.76 -7.59 11.32
C MET A 20 5.27 -7.14 9.94
N ILE A 21 5.93 -8.03 9.18
CA ILE A 21 6.29 -7.80 7.78
C ILE A 21 5.05 -8.11 6.91
N LYS A 22 3.92 -7.47 7.19
CA LYS A 22 2.80 -7.42 6.25
C LYS A 22 2.98 -6.22 5.34
N ALA A 23 2.79 -6.52 4.06
CA ALA A 23 3.18 -5.72 2.91
C ALA A 23 2.86 -4.24 3.05
N ALA A 24 3.85 -3.39 2.76
CA ALA A 24 3.61 -2.00 2.44
C ALA A 24 2.57 -1.96 1.31
N GLU A 25 1.37 -1.48 1.63
CA GLU A 25 0.30 -1.28 0.67
C GLU A 25 0.87 -0.46 -0.50
N LYS A 26 0.87 -1.03 -1.71
CA LYS A 26 1.42 -0.35 -2.89
C LYS A 26 0.43 0.72 -3.33
N LYS A 27 0.48 1.84 -2.63
CA LYS A 27 -0.34 3.02 -2.93
C LYS A 27 0.23 3.75 -4.14
N ILE A 28 -0.52 3.79 -5.21
CA ILE A 28 -0.17 4.47 -6.46
C ILE A 28 -1.13 5.65 -6.64
N ILE A 29 -0.58 6.85 -6.86
CA ILE A 29 -1.35 8.05 -7.19
C ILE A 29 -1.05 8.41 -8.64
N ILE A 30 -2.09 8.53 -9.45
CA ILE A 30 -2.02 8.91 -10.86
C ILE A 30 -2.65 10.30 -10.99
N GLU A 31 -1.84 11.30 -11.33
CA GLU A 31 -2.29 12.68 -11.57
C GLU A 31 -2.09 13.00 -13.06
N GLY A 32 -3.13 13.49 -13.73
CA GLY A 32 -3.06 13.73 -15.17
C GLY A 32 -4.25 14.49 -15.74
N SER A 33 -4.28 14.64 -17.07
CA SER A 33 -5.33 15.38 -17.76
C SER A 33 -6.74 14.87 -17.42
N THR A 34 -7.69 15.78 -17.22
CA THR A 34 -9.12 15.45 -17.03
C THR A 34 -9.73 14.76 -18.26
N THR A 35 -9.11 14.89 -19.43
CA THR A 35 -9.57 14.21 -20.66
C THR A 35 -9.37 12.69 -20.62
N VAL A 36 -8.36 12.20 -19.89
CA VAL A 36 -8.08 10.76 -19.76
C VAL A 36 -8.57 10.18 -18.43
N LEU A 37 -9.08 11.03 -17.53
CA LEU A 37 -9.55 10.63 -16.21
C LEU A 37 -10.56 9.47 -16.26
N PRO A 38 -11.60 9.47 -17.11
CA PRO A 38 -12.58 8.37 -17.12
C PRO A 38 -11.95 7.02 -17.49
N ILE A 39 -11.03 7.02 -18.46
CA ILE A 39 -10.37 5.80 -18.94
C ILE A 39 -9.37 5.29 -17.89
N ALA A 40 -8.60 6.19 -17.28
CA ALA A 40 -7.64 5.85 -16.23
C ALA A 40 -8.33 5.28 -14.98
N GLN A 41 -9.51 5.80 -14.63
CA GLN A 41 -10.30 5.30 -13.50
C GLN A 41 -10.79 3.86 -13.74
N MET A 42 -11.37 3.58 -14.91
CA MET A 42 -11.79 2.23 -15.29
C MET A 42 -10.62 1.24 -15.32
N ALA A 43 -9.46 1.66 -15.83
CA ALA A 43 -8.25 0.84 -15.85
C ALA A 43 -7.74 0.53 -14.43
N ALA A 44 -7.76 1.53 -13.53
CA ALA A 44 -7.37 1.36 -12.14
C ALA A 44 -8.32 0.39 -11.40
N GLU A 45 -9.64 0.51 -11.59
CA GLU A 45 -10.63 -0.40 -11.02
C GLU A 45 -10.39 -1.85 -11.47
N LYS A 46 -10.22 -2.07 -12.78
CA LYS A 46 -9.98 -3.42 -13.30
C LYS A 46 -8.64 -4.00 -12.82
N PHE A 47 -7.61 -3.17 -12.68
CA PHE A 47 -6.33 -3.60 -12.16
C PHE A 47 -6.41 -3.99 -10.68
N MET A 48 -7.11 -3.21 -9.86
CA MET A 48 -7.32 -3.51 -8.44
C MET A 48 -8.20 -4.75 -8.22
N GLU A 49 -9.15 -5.02 -9.12
CA GLU A 49 -9.93 -6.27 -9.10
C GLU A 49 -9.02 -7.51 -9.29
N MET A 50 -8.00 -7.40 -10.15
CA MET A 50 -7.04 -8.47 -10.41
C MET A 50 -5.91 -8.54 -9.37
N ASN A 51 -5.63 -7.45 -8.67
CA ASN A 51 -4.52 -7.30 -7.72
C ASN A 51 -5.04 -6.65 -6.43
N PRO A 52 -5.64 -7.42 -5.50
CA PRO A 52 -6.23 -6.89 -4.27
C PRO A 52 -5.24 -6.18 -3.34
N GLU A 53 -3.94 -6.40 -3.51
CA GLU A 53 -2.87 -5.75 -2.78
C GLU A 53 -2.50 -4.35 -3.31
N ALA A 54 -3.03 -3.97 -4.49
CA ALA A 54 -2.78 -2.68 -5.11
C ALA A 54 -3.85 -1.66 -4.70
N SER A 55 -3.40 -0.44 -4.37
CA SER A 55 -4.27 0.66 -3.95
C SER A 55 -4.02 1.85 -4.87
N ILE A 56 -4.87 2.03 -5.89
CA ILE A 56 -4.66 3.04 -6.95
C ILE A 56 -5.68 4.17 -6.79
N THR A 57 -5.19 5.41 -6.74
CA THR A 57 -6.02 6.63 -6.75
C THR A 57 -5.72 7.43 -8.01
N VAL A 58 -6.75 7.70 -8.82
CA VAL A 58 -6.64 8.54 -10.02
C VAL A 58 -7.27 9.90 -9.74
N ARG A 59 -6.57 10.99 -10.08
CA ARG A 59 -7.04 12.37 -9.88
C ARG A 59 -6.83 13.21 -11.13
N GLY A 60 -7.81 14.06 -11.43
CA GLY A 60 -7.65 15.11 -12.43
C GLY A 60 -6.59 16.11 -11.98
N ALA A 61 -5.78 16.58 -12.91
CA ALA A 61 -4.70 17.51 -12.66
C ALA A 61 -5.24 18.84 -12.11
N VAL A 62 -5.08 19.04 -10.81
CA VAL A 62 -4.91 20.36 -10.21
C VAL A 62 -3.49 20.36 -9.68
N PRO A 63 -2.58 21.19 -10.21
CA PRO A 63 -1.19 21.13 -9.80
C PRO A 63 -1.04 21.36 -8.30
N ALA A 64 -0.18 20.59 -7.64
CA ALA A 64 0.05 20.70 -6.19
C ALA A 64 0.44 22.12 -5.73
N TRP A 65 1.02 22.94 -6.60
CA TRP A 65 1.34 24.35 -6.31
C TRP A 65 0.13 25.29 -6.30
N VAL A 66 -0.98 24.90 -6.93
CA VAL A 66 -2.24 25.68 -6.93
C VAL A 66 -3.00 25.53 -5.60
N SER A 67 -2.76 24.45 -4.85
CA SER A 67 -3.40 24.22 -3.54
C SER A 67 -2.68 24.88 -2.35
N LEU A 68 -1.57 25.58 -2.59
CA LEU A 68 -0.73 26.24 -1.58
C LEU A 68 -0.83 27.79 -1.60
N HIS A 69 -1.75 28.35 -2.39
CA HIS A 69 -2.07 29.78 -2.45
C HIS A 69 -3.55 30.00 -2.08
#